data_AF-A0A6L7IL71-F1
#
_entry.id   AF-A0A6L7IL71-F1
#
_cell.length_a   1.000
_cell.length_b   1.000
_cell.length_c   1.000
_cell.angle_alpha   90.00
_cell.angle_beta   90.00
_cell.angle_gamma   90.00
#
_symmetry.space_group_name_H-M   'P 1'
#
loop_
_entity.id
_entity.type
_entity.pdbx_description
1 polymer ?
#
loop_
_entity_poly.entity_id
_entity_poly.type
_entity_poly.pdbx_seq_one_letter_code
_entity_poly.pdbx_strand_id
1 'polypeptide(L)'
;MKISGIIVFLLTVSFFSAQNIKIQKADLPKDRVEAYNQSFFDLVTALKKSDKNQASRLISDQLKADNSDLLVQNLSGGISFERKMKIYQTGNIEIGGVMYPAVQYKYESDLSVSPTDIITVVFQNDGKIKKIIPYYSK
;
A
#
# COMPACT_ATOMS: atom_id res chain seq x y z
N MET A 1 33.59 48.23 3.42
CA MET A 1 32.20 47.82 3.16
C MET A 1 32.23 46.34 2.80
N LYS A 2 31.41 45.53 3.49
CA LYS A 2 31.22 44.07 3.30
C LYS A 2 30.89 43.77 1.80
N ILE A 3 31.19 42.61 1.23
CA ILE A 3 30.37 41.38 1.36
C ILE A 3 31.25 40.14 1.12
N SER A 4 31.18 39.20 2.06
CA SER A 4 31.64 37.81 1.94
C SER A 4 30.84 37.04 0.90
N GLY A 5 31.49 36.41 -0.06
CA GLY A 5 30.88 35.43 -0.96
C GLY A 5 31.28 34.02 -0.55
N ILE A 6 30.44 33.34 0.23
CA ILE A 6 30.56 31.91 0.49
C ILE A 6 30.12 31.17 -0.78
N ILE A 7 31.03 30.39 -1.35
CA ILE A 7 30.72 29.41 -2.39
C ILE A 7 30.02 28.24 -1.69
N VAL A 8 28.70 28.12 -1.85
CA VAL A 8 27.96 26.91 -1.45
C VAL A 8 27.97 25.97 -2.64
N PHE A 9 28.83 24.95 -2.60
CA PHE A 9 28.71 23.77 -3.44
C PHE A 9 27.44 23.02 -3.01
N LEU A 10 26.35 23.18 -3.76
CA LEU A 10 25.16 22.35 -3.62
C LEU A 10 25.48 20.96 -4.20
N LEU A 11 25.77 20.01 -3.31
CA LEU A 11 25.75 18.58 -3.58
C LEU A 11 24.34 18.18 -4.03
N THR A 12 24.15 17.95 -5.32
CA THR A 12 22.97 17.24 -5.82
C THR A 12 23.12 15.77 -5.46
N VAL A 13 22.51 15.36 -4.34
CA VAL A 13 22.31 13.94 -4.06
C VAL A 13 21.19 13.48 -5.00
N SER A 14 21.55 12.70 -6.02
CA SER A 14 20.61 12.03 -6.90
C SER A 14 19.73 11.12 -6.06
N PHE A 15 18.49 11.55 -5.79
CA PHE A 15 17.46 10.68 -5.24
C PHE A 15 17.22 9.56 -6.23
N PHE A 16 17.65 8.35 -5.87
CA PHE A 16 17.18 7.13 -6.52
C PHE A 16 15.66 7.07 -6.32
N SER A 17 14.91 7.41 -7.37
CA SER A 17 13.45 7.26 -7.39
C SER A 17 13.12 5.80 -7.14
N ALA A 18 12.45 5.56 -6.02
CA ALA A 18 11.69 4.34 -5.80
C ALA A 18 10.85 3.99 -7.04
N GLN A 19 10.61 2.70 -7.25
CA GLN A 19 9.68 2.23 -8.29
C GLN A 19 8.36 2.99 -8.13
N ASN A 20 8.04 3.82 -9.13
CA ASN A 20 6.82 4.62 -9.15
C ASN A 20 5.63 3.66 -9.30
N ILE A 21 5.03 3.21 -8.19
CA ILE A 21 3.73 2.55 -8.22
C ILE A 21 2.73 3.59 -8.73
N LYS A 22 2.52 3.63 -10.04
CA LYS A 22 1.60 4.56 -10.68
C LYS A 22 0.18 4.03 -10.52
N ILE A 23 -0.50 4.45 -9.45
CA ILE A 23 -1.96 4.36 -9.42
C ILE A 23 -2.51 5.45 -10.34
N GLN A 24 -3.27 5.04 -11.33
CA GLN A 24 -4.10 5.94 -12.11
C GLN A 24 -5.29 6.32 -11.22
N LYS A 25 -5.26 7.54 -10.69
CA LYS A 25 -6.33 8.05 -9.83
C LYS A 25 -7.66 7.92 -10.56
N ALA A 26 -8.60 7.26 -9.91
CA ALA A 26 -9.95 7.07 -10.42
C ALA A 26 -10.94 7.10 -9.26
N ASP A 27 -12.10 7.70 -9.52
CA ASP A 27 -13.21 7.67 -8.60
C ASP A 27 -13.91 6.31 -8.73
N LEU A 28 -13.55 5.39 -7.84
CA LEU A 28 -14.24 4.11 -7.72
C LEU A 28 -15.60 4.33 -7.04
N PRO A 29 -16.65 3.55 -7.38
CA PRO A 29 -17.93 3.61 -6.69
C PRO A 29 -17.76 3.42 -5.18
N LYS A 30 -18.48 4.22 -4.39
CA LYS A 30 -18.31 4.28 -2.92
C LYS A 30 -18.54 2.93 -2.24
N ASP A 31 -19.61 2.24 -2.64
CA ASP A 31 -19.95 0.89 -2.19
C ASP A 31 -18.83 -0.13 -2.47
N ARG A 32 -18.19 -0.04 -3.64
CA ARG A 32 -17.03 -0.87 -3.99
C ARG A 32 -15.82 -0.55 -3.11
N VAL A 33 -15.54 0.73 -2.88
CA VAL A 33 -14.45 1.15 -1.98
C VAL A 33 -14.69 0.64 -0.56
N GLU A 34 -15.93 0.71 -0.06
CA GLU A 34 -16.30 0.17 1.26
C GLU A 34 -16.08 -1.35 1.33
N ALA A 35 -16.50 -2.11 0.32
CA ALA A 35 -16.29 -3.55 0.26
C ALA A 35 -14.80 -3.94 0.21
N TYR A 36 -13.99 -3.21 -0.57
CA TYR A 36 -12.54 -3.39 -0.62
C TYR A 36 -11.87 -3.06 0.70
N ASN A 37 -12.29 -1.96 1.33
CA ASN A 37 -11.80 -1.53 2.63
C ASN A 37 -12.11 -2.59 3.71
N GLN A 38 -13.35 -3.10 3.75
CA GLN A 38 -13.76 -4.17 4.65
C GLN A 38 -12.90 -5.42 4.43
N SER A 39 -12.75 -5.87 3.18
CA SER A 39 -11.96 -7.07 2.85
C SER A 39 -10.51 -6.95 3.30
N PHE A 40 -9.90 -5.77 3.16
CA PHE A 40 -8.54 -5.53 3.64
C PHE A 40 -8.43 -5.55 5.16
N PHE A 41 -9.34 -4.91 5.88
CA PHE A 41 -9.30 -4.91 7.35
C PHE A 41 -9.67 -6.26 7.97
N ASP A 42 -10.53 -7.04 7.30
CA ASP A 42 -10.79 -8.43 7.67
C ASP A 42 -9.53 -9.27 7.51
N LEU A 43 -8.74 -9.04 6.45
CA LEU A 43 -7.46 -9.73 6.25
C LEU A 43 -6.49 -9.36 7.37
N VAL A 44 -6.33 -8.06 7.67
CA VAL A 44 -5.49 -7.59 8.79
C VAL A 44 -5.90 -8.25 10.11
N THR A 45 -7.20 -8.34 10.38
CA THR A 45 -7.74 -8.97 11.59
C THR A 45 -7.42 -10.46 11.63
N ALA A 46 -7.61 -11.18 10.52
CA ALA A 46 -7.27 -12.59 10.40
C ALA A 46 -5.78 -12.84 10.63
N LEU A 47 -4.91 -12.01 10.02
CA LEU A 47 -3.46 -12.10 10.18
C LEU A 47 -3.03 -11.87 11.64
N LYS A 48 -3.58 -10.87 12.33
CA LYS A 48 -3.33 -10.64 13.77
C LYS A 48 -3.69 -11.84 14.65
N LYS A 49 -4.78 -12.52 14.30
CA LYS A 49 -5.26 -13.72 15.02
C LYS A 49 -4.56 -15.01 14.54
N SER A 50 -3.67 -14.91 13.55
CA SER A 50 -3.09 -16.07 12.87
C SER A 50 -4.16 -17.03 12.29
N ASP A 51 -5.34 -16.51 11.91
CA ASP A 51 -6.43 -17.27 11.29
C ASP A 51 -6.16 -17.46 9.80
N LYS A 52 -5.40 -18.51 9.47
CA LYS A 52 -5.03 -18.85 8.09
C LYS A 52 -6.24 -19.15 7.21
N ASN A 53 -7.32 -19.70 7.78
CA ASN A 53 -8.52 -20.06 7.03
C ASN A 53 -9.29 -18.83 6.59
N GLN A 54 -9.47 -17.87 7.51
CA GLN A 54 -10.11 -16.60 7.19
C GLN A 54 -9.25 -15.79 6.20
N ALA A 55 -7.93 -15.70 6.45
CA ALA A 55 -7.01 -14.99 5.55
C ALA A 55 -7.06 -15.56 4.13
N SER A 56 -7.05 -16.90 3.99
CA SER A 56 -7.14 -17.58 2.69
C SER A 56 -8.42 -17.21 1.93
N ARG A 57 -9.57 -17.05 2.60
CA ARG A 57 -10.83 -16.69 1.92
C ARG A 57 -10.82 -15.28 1.32
N LEU A 58 -10.00 -14.38 1.87
CA LEU A 58 -9.95 -12.96 1.50
C LEU A 58 -8.93 -12.66 0.38
N ILE A 59 -8.00 -13.58 0.12
CA ILE A 59 -6.98 -13.42 -0.91
C ILE A 59 -7.33 -14.20 -2.18
N SER A 60 -6.86 -13.70 -3.31
CA SER A 60 -6.99 -14.36 -4.61
C SER A 60 -6.29 -15.71 -4.61
N ASP A 61 -6.74 -16.63 -5.47
CA ASP A 61 -6.12 -17.96 -5.56
C ASP A 61 -4.66 -17.88 -6.01
N GLN A 62 -4.32 -16.87 -6.81
CA GLN A 62 -2.95 -16.59 -7.23
C GLN A 62 -2.06 -16.20 -6.04
N LEU A 63 -2.57 -15.33 -5.16
CA LEU A 63 -1.85 -14.91 -3.97
C LEU A 63 -1.73 -16.03 -2.90
N LYS A 64 -2.64 -17.02 -2.90
CA LYS A 64 -2.48 -18.25 -2.09
C LYS A 64 -1.31 -19.11 -2.57
N ALA A 65 -1.14 -19.22 -3.89
CA ALA A 65 -0.09 -20.02 -4.51
C ALA A 65 1.31 -19.46 -4.23
N ASP A 66 1.43 -18.14 -4.04
CA ASP A 66 2.69 -17.44 -3.75
C ASP A 66 3.13 -17.53 -2.26
N ASN A 67 2.63 -18.52 -1.52
CA ASN A 67 2.85 -18.80 -0.08
C ASN A 67 2.27 -17.75 0.90
N SER A 68 1.10 -18.07 1.48
CA SER A 68 0.46 -17.27 2.53
C SER A 68 1.35 -16.93 3.75
N ASP A 69 2.30 -17.80 4.10
CA ASP A 69 3.23 -17.55 5.22
C ASP A 69 4.24 -16.43 4.88
N LEU A 70 4.68 -16.32 3.63
CA LEU A 70 5.50 -15.20 3.17
C LEU A 70 4.70 -13.90 3.15
N LEU A 71 3.40 -13.98 2.92
CA LEU A 71 2.49 -12.84 2.97
C LEU A 71 2.42 -12.24 4.38
N VAL A 72 2.25 -13.08 5.41
CA VAL A 72 2.30 -12.65 6.82
C VAL A 72 3.65 -12.02 7.11
N GLN A 73 4.76 -12.69 6.76
CA GLN A 73 6.11 -12.20 7.02
C GLN A 73 6.40 -10.87 6.30
N ASN A 74 6.13 -10.78 5.00
CA ASN A 74 6.37 -9.60 4.18
C ASN A 74 5.54 -8.39 4.62
N LEU A 75 4.31 -8.64 5.09
CA LEU A 75 3.49 -7.57 5.64
C LEU A 75 3.95 -7.18 7.05
N SER A 76 4.21 -8.13 7.94
CA SER A 76 4.70 -7.85 9.30
C SER A 76 6.08 -7.20 9.34
N GLY A 77 6.91 -7.43 8.31
CA GLY A 77 8.26 -6.87 8.17
C GLY A 77 8.30 -5.39 7.80
N GLY A 78 7.15 -4.76 7.51
CA GLY A 78 7.10 -3.32 7.26
C GLY A 78 5.77 -2.63 7.59
N ILE A 79 4.68 -3.37 7.78
CA ILE A 79 3.37 -2.85 8.15
C ILE A 79 3.16 -3.10 9.64
N SER A 80 2.89 -2.03 10.39
CA SER A 80 2.34 -2.17 11.73
C SER A 80 0.84 -2.37 11.63
N PHE A 81 0.39 -3.60 11.87
CA PHE A 81 -1.04 -3.89 11.94
C PHE A 81 -1.72 -3.23 13.17
N GLU A 82 -0.95 -2.82 14.18
CA GLU A 82 -1.46 -2.14 15.37
C GLU A 82 -1.77 -0.66 15.13
N ARG A 83 -1.17 -0.05 14.11
CA ARG A 83 -1.42 1.35 13.78
C ARG A 83 -2.70 1.45 12.95
N LYS A 84 -3.55 2.41 13.32
CA LYS A 84 -4.75 2.72 12.56
C LYS A 84 -4.38 3.29 11.19
N MET A 85 -4.99 2.72 10.15
CA MET A 85 -4.81 3.13 8.77
C MET A 85 -6.09 3.80 8.26
N LYS A 86 -5.92 4.73 7.31
CA LYS A 86 -7.03 5.34 6.57
C LYS A 86 -6.71 5.37 5.08
N ILE A 87 -7.76 5.45 4.26
CA ILE A 87 -7.62 5.63 2.81
C ILE A 87 -6.90 6.94 2.54
N TYR A 88 -5.83 6.86 1.75
CA TYR A 88 -5.11 8.00 1.18
C TYR A 88 -5.61 8.32 -0.23
N GLN A 89 -5.74 7.28 -1.07
CA GLN A 89 -6.16 7.43 -2.46
C GLN A 89 -6.79 6.14 -2.99
N THR A 90 -7.70 6.27 -3.95
CA THR A 90 -8.23 5.16 -4.75
C THR A 90 -7.85 5.32 -6.22
N GLY A 91 -7.85 4.22 -6.95
CA GLY A 91 -7.69 4.26 -8.40
C GLY A 91 -7.56 2.88 -9.00
N ASN A 92 -6.87 2.82 -10.14
CA ASN A 92 -6.56 1.57 -10.82
C ASN A 92 -5.06 1.42 -11.03
N ILE A 93 -4.59 0.18 -11.05
CA ILE A 93 -3.21 -0.17 -11.36
C ILE A 93 -3.18 -1.24 -12.45
N GLU A 94 -2.26 -1.09 -13.40
CA GLU A 94 -2.05 -2.09 -14.44
C GLU A 94 -1.11 -3.18 -13.92
N ILE A 95 -1.54 -4.45 -14.03
CA ILE A 95 -0.72 -5.62 -13.72
C ILE A 95 -0.86 -6.60 -14.89
N GLY A 96 0.21 -6.74 -15.67
CA GLY A 96 0.24 -7.65 -16.82
C GLY A 96 -0.78 -7.29 -17.90
N GLY A 97 -0.93 -5.98 -18.22
CA GLY A 97 -1.87 -5.50 -19.23
C GLY A 97 -3.32 -5.42 -18.77
N VAL A 98 -3.63 -5.78 -17.52
CA VAL A 98 -4.99 -5.74 -16.97
C VAL A 98 -5.07 -4.68 -15.87
N MET A 99 -6.11 -3.85 -15.94
CA MET A 99 -6.41 -2.83 -14.94
C MET A 99 -7.17 -3.44 -13.75
N TYR A 100 -6.66 -3.22 -12.55
CA TYR A 100 -7.29 -3.67 -11.30
C TYR A 100 -7.58 -2.49 -10.39
N PRO A 101 -8.71 -2.51 -9.66
CA PRO A 101 -8.99 -1.54 -8.61
C PRO A 101 -7.93 -1.63 -7.51
N ALA A 102 -7.48 -0.48 -7.04
CA ALA A 102 -6.50 -0.35 -5.98
C ALA A 102 -6.87 0.73 -4.98
N VAL A 103 -6.57 0.46 -3.71
CA VAL A 103 -6.72 1.39 -2.60
C VAL A 103 -5.37 1.57 -1.93
N GLN A 104 -4.97 2.82 -1.75
CA GLN A 104 -3.81 3.22 -0.98
C GLN A 104 -4.23 3.62 0.42
N TYR A 105 -3.51 3.10 1.39
CA TYR A 105 -3.67 3.41 2.81
C TYR A 105 -2.43 4.11 3.33
N LYS A 106 -2.66 5.02 4.29
CA LYS A 106 -1.62 5.61 5.12
C LYS A 106 -1.97 5.46 6.59
N TYR A 107 -0.98 5.57 7.46
CA TYR A 107 -1.24 5.63 8.89
C TYR A 107 -1.94 6.94 9.28
N GLU A 108 -2.92 6.88 10.17
CA GLU A 108 -3.63 8.08 10.62
C GLU A 108 -2.71 9.07 11.36
N SER A 109 -1.70 8.53 12.03
CA SER A 109 -0.67 9.31 12.74
C SER A 109 0.28 10.06 11.80
N ASP A 110 0.29 9.71 10.51
CA ASP A 110 1.11 10.40 9.51
C ASP A 110 0.36 11.64 8.98
N LEU A 111 0.73 12.78 9.57
CA LEU A 111 0.20 14.10 9.25
C LEU A 111 0.90 14.77 8.07
N SER A 112 1.92 14.12 7.48
CA SER A 112 2.62 14.67 6.33
C SER A 112 1.71 14.77 5.10
N VAL A 113 1.99 15.78 4.27
CA VAL A 113 1.27 16.01 3.00
C VAL A 113 1.58 14.88 2.01
N SER A 114 2.82 14.39 2.01
CA SER A 114 3.26 13.24 1.24
C SER A 114 3.62 12.11 2.22
N PRO A 115 2.74 11.11 2.41
CA PRO A 115 2.94 10.06 3.41
C PRO A 115 4.26 9.32 3.21
N THR A 116 4.97 9.05 4.30
CA THR A 116 6.24 8.31 4.27
C THR A 116 6.03 6.82 4.06
N ASP A 117 4.91 6.32 4.60
CA ASP A 117 4.50 4.92 4.49
C ASP A 117 3.17 4.84 3.76
N ILE A 118 3.13 4.09 2.66
CA ILE A 118 1.92 3.82 1.88
C ILE A 118 1.78 2.32 1.67
N ILE A 119 0.58 1.82 1.89
CA ILE A 119 0.23 0.43 1.61
C ILE A 119 -0.76 0.43 0.45
N THR A 120 -0.35 -0.09 -0.69
CA THR A 120 -1.23 -0.26 -1.85
C THR A 120 -1.83 -1.65 -1.82
N VAL A 121 -3.15 -1.76 -1.81
CA VAL A 121 -3.87 -3.04 -1.91
C VAL A 121 -4.59 -3.09 -3.24
N VAL A 122 -4.36 -4.16 -3.99
CA VAL A 122 -4.94 -4.40 -5.31
C VAL A 122 -5.99 -5.49 -5.20
N PHE A 123 -7.17 -5.22 -5.73
CA PHE A 123 -8.33 -6.08 -5.61
C PHE A 123 -8.73 -6.69 -6.95
N GLN A 124 -9.32 -7.88 -6.90
CA GLN A 124 -10.11 -8.43 -7.98
C GLN A 124 -11.54 -7.84 -7.93
N ASN A 125 -12.30 -8.01 -9.01
CA ASN A 125 -13.67 -7.49 -9.08
C ASN A 125 -14.61 -8.11 -8.03
N ASP A 126 -14.32 -9.33 -7.55
CA ASP A 126 -15.07 -10.05 -6.52
C ASP A 126 -14.69 -9.63 -5.08
N GLY A 127 -13.78 -8.66 -4.92
CA GLY A 127 -13.34 -8.18 -3.60
C GLY A 127 -12.11 -8.89 -3.05
N LYS A 128 -11.66 -9.99 -3.67
CA LYS A 128 -10.45 -10.68 -3.20
C LYS A 128 -9.20 -9.86 -3.43
N ILE A 129 -8.27 -9.96 -2.49
CA ILE A 129 -7.00 -9.25 -2.55
C ILE A 129 -6.05 -9.99 -3.49
N LYS A 130 -5.67 -9.33 -4.58
CA LYS A 130 -4.73 -9.83 -5.57
C LYS A 130 -3.28 -9.61 -5.16
N LYS A 131 -2.98 -8.44 -4.60
CA LYS A 131 -1.62 -8.04 -4.25
C LYS A 131 -1.63 -6.98 -3.16
N ILE A 132 -0.65 -7.04 -2.27
CA ILE A 132 -0.37 -5.96 -1.32
C ILE A 132 1.05 -5.49 -1.59
N ILE A 133 1.22 -4.19 -1.78
CA ILE A 133 2.48 -3.55 -2.13
C ILE A 133 2.77 -2.48 -1.08
N PRO A 134 3.57 -2.82 -0.09
CA PRO A 134 4.05 -1.83 0.86
C PRO A 134 5.13 -0.93 0.25
N TYR A 135 5.08 0.35 0.59
CA TYR A 135 6.12 1.34 0.30
C TYR A 135 6.46 2.08 1.59
N TYR A 136 7.75 2.13 1.93
CA TYR A 136 8.26 2.80 3.12
C TYR A 136 9.44 3.66 2.74
N SER A 137 9.57 4.84 3.35
CA SER A 137 10.86 5.52 3.37
C SER A 137 11.83 4.67 4.20
N LYS A 138 12.94 4.25 3.58
CA LYS A 138 14.07 3.64 4.30
C LYS A 138 14.69 4.62 5.28
#